data_AF-A0A377WQE2-F1
#
_entry.id   AF-A0A377WQE2-F1
#
_cell.length_a   1.000
_cell.length_b   1.000
_cell.length_c   1.000
_cell.angle_alpha   90.00
_cell.angle_beta   90.00
_cell.angle_gamma   90.00
#
_symmetry.space_group_name_H-M   'P 1'
#
loop_
_entity.id
_entity.type
_entity.pdbx_description
1 polymer ?
#
loop_
_entity_poly.entity_id
_entity_poly.type
_entity_poly.pdbx_seq_one_letter_code
_entity_poly.pdbx_strand_id
1 'polypeptide(L)'
;MDEQGQKSWPVSHYQQEGERVSNWFAEGVIKQHRKLSSWINALIAAGFVLEQLDEWGPSAEQIVQQPALDEEKERPMIFLLRARKPG
;
A
#
# COMPACT_ATOMS: atom_id res chain seq x y z
N MET A 1 7.25 18.64 0.17
CA MET A 1 6.49 19.65 0.92
C MET A 1 5.54 20.31 -0.05
N ASP A 2 4.30 20.55 0.37
CA ASP A 2 3.35 21.31 -0.44
C ASP A 2 3.66 22.82 -0.39
N GLU A 3 2.84 23.63 -1.05
CA GLU A 3 2.99 25.09 -1.10
C GLU A 3 2.89 25.76 0.28
N GLN A 4 2.44 25.03 1.30
CA GLN A 4 2.22 25.49 2.68
C GLN A 4 3.27 24.93 3.64
N GLY A 5 4.27 24.20 3.14
CA GLY A 5 5.35 23.61 3.94
C GLY A 5 4.97 22.30 4.65
N GLN A 6 3.80 21.73 4.38
CA GLN A 6 3.39 20.43 4.94
C GLN A 6 4.08 19.29 4.20
N LYS A 7 4.30 18.16 4.88
CA LYS A 7 4.85 16.96 4.21
C LYS A 7 3.86 16.50 3.13
N SER A 8 4.39 16.10 1.98
CA SER A 8 3.58 15.65 0.85
C SER A 8 4.25 14.48 0.15
N TRP A 9 3.44 13.51 -0.28
CA TRP A 9 3.91 12.37 -1.05
C TRP A 9 3.33 12.41 -2.46
N PRO A 10 4.08 12.89 -3.45
CA PRO A 10 3.58 13.00 -4.80
C PRO A 10 3.37 11.62 -5.41
N VAL A 11 2.15 11.36 -5.88
CA VAL A 11 1.80 10.15 -6.62
C VAL A 11 1.68 10.50 -8.10
N SER A 12 2.43 9.80 -8.94
CA SER A 12 2.35 9.91 -10.39
C SER A 12 2.14 8.54 -11.03
N HIS A 13 1.53 8.51 -12.21
CA HIS A 13 1.31 7.27 -12.98
C HIS A 13 0.55 6.16 -12.24
N TYR A 14 -0.28 6.49 -11.24
CA TYR A 14 -1.03 5.50 -10.44
C TYR A 14 -1.95 4.60 -11.28
N GLN A 15 -2.57 5.17 -12.32
CA GLN A 15 -3.47 4.40 -13.19
C GLN A 15 -2.74 3.47 -14.18
N GLN A 16 -1.42 3.60 -14.32
CA GLN A 16 -0.60 2.82 -15.27
C GLN A 16 -0.10 1.53 -14.59
N GLU A 17 -0.89 0.47 -14.56
CA GLU A 17 -0.47 -0.82 -13.98
C GLU A 17 0.69 -1.46 -14.75
N GLY A 18 1.45 -2.33 -14.08
CA GLY A 18 2.57 -3.06 -14.67
C GLY A 18 3.87 -2.90 -13.88
N GLU A 19 5.00 -3.20 -14.54
CA GLU A 19 6.30 -3.24 -13.89
C GLU A 19 6.74 -1.87 -13.33
N ARG A 20 7.38 -1.92 -12.18
CA ARG A 20 8.07 -0.82 -11.52
C ARG A 20 9.40 -1.31 -11.03
N VAL A 21 10.48 -0.78 -11.59
CA VAL A 21 11.83 -1.03 -11.08
C VAL A 21 12.04 -0.11 -9.90
N SER A 22 12.36 -0.67 -8.73
CA SER A 22 12.72 0.11 -7.55
C SER A 22 14.00 -0.43 -6.95
N ASN A 23 14.93 0.45 -6.61
CA ASN A 23 16.18 0.10 -5.92
C ASN A 23 16.04 0.21 -4.38
N TRP A 24 14.82 0.06 -3.86
CA TRP A 24 14.49 0.37 -2.45
C TRP A 24 15.00 -0.66 -1.45
N PHE A 25 15.00 -1.95 -1.82
CA PHE A 25 15.43 -3.04 -0.92
C PHE A 25 16.70 -3.74 -1.42
N ALA A 26 16.86 -3.84 -2.74
CA ALA A 26 18.05 -4.27 -3.45
C ALA A 26 18.01 -3.69 -4.88
N GLU A 27 19.16 -3.63 -5.54
CA GLU A 27 19.24 -3.19 -6.94
C GLU A 27 18.49 -4.18 -7.85
N GLY A 28 17.69 -3.67 -8.79
CA GLY A 28 17.02 -4.49 -9.79
C GLY A 28 15.74 -5.19 -9.35
N VAL A 29 15.14 -4.84 -8.21
CA VAL A 29 13.84 -5.42 -7.81
C VAL A 29 12.72 -4.87 -8.69
N ILE A 30 12.10 -5.76 -9.46
CA ILE A 30 10.91 -5.47 -10.26
C ILE A 30 9.66 -5.75 -9.41
N LYS A 31 8.92 -4.69 -9.10
CA LYS A 31 7.60 -4.77 -8.47
C LYS A 31 6.51 -4.71 -9.55
N GLN A 32 5.40 -5.39 -9.33
CA GLN A 32 4.22 -5.29 -10.19
C GLN A 32 3.22 -4.31 -9.56
N HIS A 33 3.13 -3.10 -10.11
CA HIS A 33 2.14 -2.13 -9.69
C HIS A 33 0.76 -2.57 -10.16
N ARG A 34 -0.15 -2.69 -9.20
CA ARG A 34 -1.58 -2.89 -9.43
C ARG A 34 -2.35 -1.94 -8.54
N LYS A 35 -3.45 -1.42 -9.06
CA LYS A 35 -4.42 -0.66 -8.27
C LYS A 35 -5.05 -1.56 -7.24
N LEU A 36 -5.53 -0.96 -6.16
CA LEU A 36 -6.30 -1.67 -5.15
C LEU A 36 -7.52 -2.37 -5.74
N SER A 37 -8.24 -1.69 -6.65
CA SER A 37 -9.39 -2.26 -7.35
C SER A 37 -9.03 -3.49 -8.19
N SER A 38 -7.84 -3.54 -8.78
CA SER A 38 -7.39 -4.69 -9.56
C SER A 38 -7.14 -5.90 -8.68
N TRP A 39 -6.58 -5.71 -7.47
CA TRP A 39 -6.44 -6.80 -6.49
C TRP A 39 -7.80 -7.31 -6.00
N ILE A 40 -8.67 -6.39 -5.57
CA ILE A 40 -10.02 -6.69 -5.07
C ILE A 40 -10.84 -7.46 -6.11
N ASN A 41 -10.89 -6.96 -7.35
CA ASN A 41 -11.68 -7.57 -8.40
C ASN A 41 -11.12 -8.93 -8.84
N ALA A 42 -9.80 -9.11 -8.83
CA ALA A 42 -9.19 -10.40 -9.12
C ALA A 42 -9.59 -11.47 -8.10
N LEU A 43 -9.65 -11.12 -6.81
CA LEU A 43 -10.09 -12.04 -5.75
C LEU A 43 -11.58 -12.37 -5.89
N ILE A 44 -12.42 -11.37 -6.13
CA ILE A 44 -13.86 -11.57 -6.37
C ILE A 44 -14.08 -12.49 -7.58
N ALA A 45 -13.40 -12.24 -8.70
CA ALA A 45 -13.52 -13.06 -9.90
C ALA A 45 -13.02 -14.50 -9.69
N ALA A 46 -12.04 -14.71 -8.80
CA ALA A 46 -11.57 -16.03 -8.39
C ALA A 46 -12.51 -16.74 -7.40
N GLY A 47 -13.66 -16.14 -7.07
CA GLY A 47 -14.69 -16.71 -6.19
C GLY A 47 -14.41 -16.51 -4.70
N PHE A 48 -13.51 -15.61 -4.32
CA PHE A 48 -13.31 -15.27 -2.92
C PHE A 48 -14.36 -14.29 -2.41
N VAL A 49 -14.73 -14.46 -1.15
CA VAL A 49 -15.46 -13.47 -0.35
C VAL A 49 -14.44 -12.63 0.40
N LEU A 50 -14.48 -11.31 0.20
CA LEU A 50 -13.63 -10.37 0.93
C LEU A 50 -14.19 -10.16 2.34
N GLU A 51 -13.34 -10.28 3.36
CA GLU A 51 -13.75 -10.23 4.77
C GLU A 51 -13.17 -9.03 5.50
N GLN A 52 -11.99 -8.57 5.11
CA GLN A 52 -11.35 -7.39 5.68
C GLN A 52 -10.34 -6.80 4.70
N LEU A 53 -10.27 -5.48 4.67
CA LEU A 53 -9.23 -4.71 4.01
C LEU A 53 -8.79 -3.63 5.01
N ASP A 54 -7.48 -3.51 5.19
CA ASP A 54 -6.86 -2.51 6.05
C ASP A 54 -5.71 -1.84 5.29
N GLU A 55 -5.67 -0.51 5.31
CA GLU A 55 -4.57 0.29 4.78
C GLU A 55 -3.70 0.67 5.97
N TRP A 56 -2.64 -0.10 6.21
CA TRP A 56 -1.92 -0.05 7.47
C TRP A 56 -1.35 1.35 7.74
N GLY A 57 -1.51 1.79 8.99
CA GLY A 57 -0.80 2.92 9.57
C GLY A 57 -0.28 2.56 10.98
N PRO A 58 0.76 3.24 11.47
CA PRO A 58 1.37 2.94 12.76
C PRO A 58 0.51 3.41 13.94
N SER A 59 0.45 2.61 15.01
CA SER A 59 -0.18 3.02 16.28
C SER A 59 0.67 4.05 17.02
N ALA A 60 0.04 4.76 17.98
CA ALA A 60 0.77 5.69 18.84
C ALA A 60 1.89 4.98 19.63
N GLU A 61 1.64 3.76 20.14
CA GLU A 61 2.66 2.98 20.84
C GLU A 61 3.80 2.57 19.91
N GLN A 62 3.51 2.17 18.66
CA GLN A 62 4.53 1.82 17.68
C GLN A 62 5.44 3.00 17.36
N ILE A 63 4.90 4.22 17.31
CA ILE A 63 5.67 5.44 17.06
C ILE A 63 6.53 5.80 18.26
N VAL A 64 6.01 5.62 19.48
CA VAL A 64 6.83 5.80 20.69
C VAL A 64 8.04 4.87 20.68
N GLN A 65 7.87 3.62 20.23
CA GLN A 65 8.97 2.65 20.14
C GLN A 65 9.90 2.88 18.94
N GLN A 66 9.34 3.33 17.81
CA GLN A 66 10.09 3.64 16.60
C GLN A 66 9.59 4.95 15.97
N PRO A 67 10.17 6.11 16.39
CA PRO A 67 9.72 7.43 15.94
C PRO A 67 9.73 7.64 14.43
N ALA A 68 10.61 6.94 13.71
CA ALA A 68 10.66 6.98 12.25
C ALA A 68 9.35 6.52 11.59
N LEU A 69 8.51 5.71 12.27
CA LEU A 69 7.22 5.29 11.71
C LEU A 69 6.22 6.44 11.57
N ASP A 70 6.39 7.56 12.27
CA ASP A 70 5.43 8.67 12.21
C ASP A 70 5.20 9.18 10.78
N GLU A 71 6.19 9.09 9.90
CA GLU A 71 6.07 9.47 8.49
C GLU A 71 5.09 8.59 7.69
N GLU A 72 4.85 7.35 8.14
CA GLU A 72 3.93 6.42 7.48
C GLU A 72 2.45 6.73 7.78
N LYS A 73 2.16 7.78 8.56
CA LYS A 73 0.81 8.36 8.64
C LYS A 73 0.41 9.15 7.39
N GLU A 74 1.41 9.67 6.66
CA GLU A 74 1.17 10.54 5.50
C GLU A 74 0.71 9.76 4.27
N ARG A 75 1.02 8.46 4.23
CA ARG A 75 0.64 7.56 3.13
C ARG A 75 0.58 6.10 3.62
N PRO A 76 -0.35 5.30 3.10
CA PRO A 76 -0.30 3.86 3.33
C PRO A 76 0.89 3.25 2.58
N MET A 77 1.81 2.59 3.30
CA MET A 77 2.91 1.83 2.68
C MET A 77 2.44 0.48 2.13
N ILE A 78 1.52 -0.16 2.86
CA ILE A 78 1.04 -1.51 2.59
C ILE A 78 -0.47 -1.57 2.85
N PHE A 79 -1.14 -2.52 2.21
CA PHE A 79 -2.48 -2.93 2.60
C PHE A 79 -2.47 -4.39 3.03
N LEU A 80 -3.36 -4.73 3.95
CA LEU A 80 -3.61 -6.07 4.43
C LEU A 80 -5.01 -6.47 4.00
N LEU A 81 -5.15 -7.66 3.42
CA LEU A 81 -6.44 -8.15 2.94
C LEU A 81 -6.67 -9.57 3.46
N ARG A 82 -7.84 -9.79 4.06
CA ARG A 82 -8.37 -11.11 4.41
C ARG A 82 -9.51 -11.48 3.46
N ALA A 83 -9.40 -12.66 2.86
CA ALA A 83 -10.43 -13.21 2.00
C ALA A 83 -10.57 -14.71 2.26
N ARG A 84 -11.79 -15.21 2.07
CA ARG A 84 -12.14 -16.63 2.24
C ARG A 84 -12.74 -17.16 0.95
N LYS A 85 -12.29 -18.35 0.53
CA LYS A 85 -12.93 -19.08 -0.55
C LYS A 85 -14.10 -19.89 0.03
N PRO A 86 -15.35 -19.69 -0.41
CA PRO A 86 -16.43 -20.60 -0.07
C PRO A 86 -16.09 -22.02 -0.53
N GLY A 87 -16.44 -23.02 0.29
CA GLY A 87 -16.33 -24.43 -0.07
C GLY A 87 -17.39 -24.84 -1.09
#